data_AF-A0A973FQJ0-F1
#
_entry.id   AF-A0A973FQJ0-F1
#
_cell.length_a   1.000
_cell.length_b   1.000
_cell.length_c   1.000
_cell.angle_alpha   90.00
_cell.angle_beta   90.00
_cell.angle_gamma   90.00
#
_symmetry.space_group_name_H-M   'P 1'
#
loop_
_entity.id
_entity.type
_entity.pdbx_description
1 polymer ?
#
loop_
_entity_poly.entity_id
_entity_poly.type
_entity_poly.pdbx_seq_one_letter_code
_entity_poly.pdbx_strand_id
1 'polypeptide(L)'
;IDDPQLPVHLLLSIRADYFSDLASFAHALPTIFHQQYRLEPMSRAEASAALTRPLADMPLPCSYAPDLLETLLDDLERTGMELPHLQIIGTQLVAALEVGATQITAAHYQQLGQAAGMLGSYLRREIEQLGPDAPLARAILLALITSDHSRQTLDRVTLRDLLAQHADIDTLDGVLAALVTARLLRRDERDGMAWYELAHDYLVQEVRSWVTPADLEASRIREELRWALTAWRERQRVIDPDTLQHIEQRRDLLTGLRVEEVALLLQSAVAHRVAVDTWALVAHRQGIAIWPILRPLLRAPDQRIRADVIAVLSALGHDALPMLCDALADPAPLVRVRAILAIEALAGGSAQPALQRGLRYEVRIPAGATEPAFSIDRYPVTNRDYARFLADQPQHTPPPTWVDRASPTGYADHPVVGVSWDDAVAYAAWSGKRLPSAAEWQRAAGGPGRRYPWGDEFDPGRCNTREAGIGSTTSVGAYSPAGDSPHGVADMAGNVWEWLSDPAGANDDYRLLRGGAWRYSASFAEIDYTGFYRRPEQQLESVGFRLCFSLNEEKR
;
A
#
# COMPACT_ATOMS: atom_id res chain seq x y z
N ILE A 1 47.29 49.29 12.74
CA ILE A 1 45.88 48.86 12.94
C ILE A 1 45.44 49.14 14.38
N ASP A 2 46.37 49.36 15.32
CA ASP A 2 46.07 49.59 16.75
C ASP A 2 45.78 51.04 17.17
N ASP A 3 45.24 51.88 16.27
CA ASP A 3 44.80 53.23 16.66
C ASP A 3 43.31 53.21 17.03
N PRO A 4 42.95 53.35 18.32
CA PRO A 4 41.56 53.33 18.79
C PRO A 4 40.74 54.56 18.36
N GLN A 5 41.35 55.56 17.69
CA GLN A 5 40.67 56.76 17.19
C GLN A 5 40.34 56.70 15.69
N LEU A 6 40.70 55.62 15.00
CA LEU A 6 40.43 55.50 13.57
C LEU A 6 38.91 55.39 13.33
N PRO A 7 38.26 56.34 12.62
CA PRO A 7 36.82 56.29 12.39
C PRO A 7 36.50 55.15 11.42
N VAL A 8 36.10 54.00 11.97
CA VAL A 8 35.68 52.85 11.18
C VAL A 8 34.20 52.99 10.83
N HIS A 9 33.91 53.21 9.55
CA HIS A 9 32.56 53.13 9.03
C HIS A 9 32.27 51.70 8.57
N LEU A 10 31.31 51.06 9.21
CA LEU A 10 30.86 49.71 8.87
C LEU A 10 29.57 49.82 8.03
N LEU A 11 29.64 49.36 6.78
CA LEU A 11 28.45 49.16 5.95
C LEU A 11 28.11 47.68 5.96
N LEU A 12 26.95 47.33 6.52
CA LEU A 12 26.43 45.97 6.54
C LEU A 12 25.37 45.83 5.44
N SER A 13 25.63 44.97 4.47
CA SER A 13 24.63 44.56 3.47
C SER A 13 24.13 43.18 3.86
N ILE A 14 22.84 43.10 4.22
CA ILE A 14 22.19 41.86 4.64
C ILE A 14 20.82 41.75 3.99
N ARG A 15 20.30 40.53 3.84
CA ARG A 15 18.90 40.35 3.44
C ARG A 15 17.99 40.76 4.58
N ALA A 16 16.82 41.28 4.24
CA ALA A 16 15.82 41.74 5.21
C ALA A 16 15.42 40.65 6.23
N ASP A 17 15.41 39.39 5.82
CA ASP A 17 15.00 38.27 6.68
C ASP A 17 15.98 38.00 7.83
N TYR A 18 17.27 38.36 7.67
CA TYR A 18 18.30 38.22 8.71
C TYR A 18 18.46 39.51 9.54
N PHE A 19 17.61 40.51 9.32
CA PHE A 19 17.73 41.81 9.99
C PHE A 19 17.58 41.70 11.51
N SER A 20 16.73 40.78 11.99
CA SER A 20 16.57 40.50 13.42
C SER A 20 17.83 39.95 14.07
N ASP A 21 18.66 39.22 13.33
CA ASP A 21 19.82 38.50 13.87
C ASP A 21 20.93 39.48 14.27
N LEU A 22 20.92 40.69 13.69
CA LEU A 22 21.80 41.79 14.08
C LEU A 22 21.63 42.21 15.54
N ALA A 23 20.50 41.87 16.19
CA ALA A 23 20.26 42.18 17.60
C ALA A 23 21.30 41.54 18.52
N SER A 24 21.86 40.38 18.12
CA SER A 24 22.95 39.72 18.85
C SER A 24 24.22 40.59 18.96
N PHE A 25 24.43 41.50 18.01
CA PHE A 25 25.58 42.41 17.99
C PHE A 25 25.31 43.75 18.68
N ALA A 26 24.09 44.01 19.15
CA ALA A 26 23.73 45.31 19.74
C ALA A 26 24.59 45.70 20.95
N HIS A 27 25.12 44.72 21.70
CA HIS A 27 26.05 45.00 22.80
C HIS A 27 27.42 45.49 22.30
N ALA A 28 27.94 44.94 21.20
CA ALA A 28 29.24 45.30 20.65
C ALA A 28 29.14 46.53 19.72
N LEU A 29 28.00 46.70 19.05
CA LEU A 29 27.70 47.79 18.11
C LEU A 29 26.35 48.43 18.50
N PRO A 30 26.30 49.30 19.52
CA PRO A 30 25.06 49.90 20.00
C PRO A 30 24.29 50.70 18.93
N THR A 31 24.99 51.20 17.92
CA THR A 31 24.44 52.01 16.83
C THR A 31 24.08 51.19 15.58
N ILE A 32 24.15 49.85 15.63
CA ILE A 32 23.95 48.97 14.46
C ILE A 32 22.61 49.17 13.75
N PHE A 33 21.59 49.67 14.47
CA PHE A 33 20.27 49.95 13.93
C PHE A 33 19.98 51.44 13.69
N HIS A 34 20.94 52.35 13.91
CA HIS A 34 20.68 53.79 13.80
C HIS A 34 20.52 54.28 12.36
N GLN A 35 21.26 53.68 11.42
CA GLN A 35 21.24 54.04 10.01
C GLN A 35 20.87 52.81 9.21
N GLN A 36 19.67 52.84 8.62
CA GLN A 36 19.13 51.73 7.87
C GLN A 36 18.72 52.24 6.50
N TYR A 37 19.14 51.53 5.47
CA TYR A 37 18.67 51.76 4.12
C TYR A 37 18.14 50.44 3.58
N ARG A 38 16.83 50.41 3.29
CA ARG A 38 16.20 49.27 2.65
C ARG A 38 16.30 49.44 1.14
N LEU A 39 16.93 48.46 0.48
CA LEU A 39 16.88 48.37 -0.97
C LEU A 39 15.48 47.91 -1.36
N GLU A 40 14.71 48.81 -1.96
CA GLU A 40 13.40 48.50 -2.52
C GLU A 40 13.53 47.74 -3.85
N PRO A 41 12.51 46.97 -4.25
CA PRO A 41 12.44 46.42 -5.60
C PRO A 41 12.58 47.51 -6.65
N MET A 42 13.22 47.17 -7.77
CA MET A 42 13.50 48.12 -8.84
C MET A 42 12.19 48.69 -9.42
N SER A 43 12.11 50.01 -9.53
CA SER A 43 11.00 50.67 -10.21
C SER A 43 11.11 50.51 -11.74
N ARG A 44 9.99 50.64 -12.45
CA ARG A 44 9.96 50.64 -13.92
C ARG A 44 10.94 51.65 -14.55
N ALA A 45 11.09 52.82 -13.93
CA ALA A 45 12.03 53.85 -14.38
C ALA A 45 13.50 53.43 -14.20
N GLU A 46 13.83 52.78 -13.10
CA GLU A 46 15.17 52.22 -12.86
C GLU A 46 15.46 51.05 -13.79
N ALA A 47 14.47 50.20 -14.07
CA ALA A 47 14.59 49.10 -15.04
C ALA A 47 14.87 49.65 -16.45
N SER A 48 14.13 50.67 -16.87
CA SER A 48 14.37 51.38 -18.12
C SER A 48 15.79 51.95 -18.20
N ALA A 49 16.26 52.60 -17.13
CA ALA A 49 17.62 53.13 -17.06
C ALA A 49 18.68 52.02 -17.09
N ALA A 50 18.45 50.90 -16.40
CA ALA A 50 19.36 49.76 -16.34
C ALA A 50 19.51 49.06 -17.70
N LEU A 51 18.46 49.08 -18.53
CA LEU A 51 18.49 48.52 -19.89
C LEU A 51 19.12 49.48 -20.90
N THR A 52 18.83 50.79 -20.78
CA THR A 52 19.21 51.79 -21.80
C THR A 52 20.62 52.34 -21.61
N ARG A 53 21.04 52.64 -20.38
CA ARG A 53 22.36 53.26 -20.12
C ARG A 53 23.52 52.41 -20.63
N PRO A 54 23.58 51.08 -20.40
CA PRO A 54 24.69 50.27 -20.90
C PRO A 54 24.84 50.29 -22.43
N LEU A 55 23.74 50.46 -23.17
CA LEU A 55 23.78 50.54 -24.63
C LEU A 55 24.34 51.88 -25.13
N ALA A 56 24.09 52.97 -24.39
CA ALA A 56 24.64 54.29 -24.71
C ALA A 56 26.17 54.32 -24.51
N ASP A 57 26.68 53.53 -23.56
CA ASP A 57 28.10 53.46 -23.22
C ASP A 57 28.89 52.45 -24.07
N MET A 58 28.26 51.77 -25.03
CA MET A 58 28.94 50.85 -25.94
C MET A 58 29.87 51.56 -26.93
N PRO A 59 30.96 50.89 -27.39
CA PRO A 59 31.85 51.46 -28.42
C PRO A 59 31.14 51.92 -29.69
N LEU A 60 30.06 51.21 -30.07
CA LEU A 60 29.07 51.66 -31.03
C LEU A 60 27.75 51.85 -30.26
N PRO A 61 27.33 53.09 -29.94
CA PRO A 61 26.12 53.32 -29.16
C PRO A 61 24.87 52.74 -29.83
N CYS A 62 24.08 52.01 -29.06
CA CYS A 62 22.83 51.40 -29.51
C CYS A 62 21.64 51.93 -28.70
N SER A 63 20.44 51.84 -29.26
CA SER A 63 19.20 52.15 -28.54
C SER A 63 18.11 51.13 -28.83
N TYR A 64 17.11 51.04 -27.95
CA TYR A 64 15.89 50.30 -28.25
C TYR A 64 14.99 51.13 -29.17
N ALA A 65 14.27 50.48 -30.08
CA ALA A 65 13.15 51.10 -30.76
C ALA A 65 12.10 51.59 -29.73
N PRO A 66 11.47 52.78 -29.92
CA PRO A 66 10.59 53.38 -28.92
C PRO A 66 9.49 52.44 -28.41
N ASP A 67 8.83 51.71 -29.31
CA ASP A 67 7.72 50.81 -28.96
C ASP A 67 8.21 49.51 -28.31
N LEU A 68 9.47 49.12 -28.55
CA LEU A 68 10.05 47.91 -27.98
C LEU A 68 10.34 48.06 -26.49
N LEU A 69 10.88 49.20 -26.06
CA LEU A 69 11.27 49.38 -24.66
C LEU A 69 10.07 49.24 -23.73
N GLU A 70 8.93 49.84 -24.07
CA GLU A 70 7.71 49.70 -23.30
C GLU A 70 7.19 48.25 -23.29
N THR A 71 7.18 47.59 -24.44
CA THR A 71 6.79 46.17 -24.54
C THR A 71 7.68 45.28 -23.68
N LEU A 72 8.99 45.55 -23.67
CA LEU A 72 9.97 44.80 -22.88
C LEU A 72 9.79 45.02 -21.38
N LEU A 73 9.49 46.26 -20.96
CA LEU A 73 9.19 46.59 -19.57
C LEU A 73 7.90 45.92 -19.10
N ASP A 74 6.86 45.88 -19.94
CA ASP A 74 5.60 45.18 -19.65
C ASP A 74 5.82 43.67 -19.44
N ASP A 75 6.65 43.05 -20.28
CA ASP A 75 6.99 41.64 -20.13
C ASP A 75 7.87 41.39 -18.89
N LEU A 76 8.81 42.28 -18.58
CA LEU A 76 9.64 42.20 -17.39
C LEU A 76 8.85 42.38 -16.09
N GLU A 77 7.85 43.27 -16.07
CA GLU A 77 6.91 43.43 -14.96
C GLU A 77 6.21 42.12 -14.62
N ARG A 78 5.79 41.36 -15.63
CA ARG A 78 5.19 40.01 -15.43
C ARG A 78 6.17 39.01 -14.82
N THR A 79 7.47 39.23 -14.96
CA THR A 79 8.53 38.37 -14.38
C THR A 79 9.10 38.90 -13.06
N GLY A 80 8.56 40.01 -12.53
CA GLY A 80 8.98 40.62 -11.27
C GLY A 80 10.11 41.66 -11.35
N MET A 81 10.53 42.08 -12.55
CA MET A 81 11.62 43.07 -12.78
C MET A 81 12.93 42.77 -12.03
N GLU A 82 13.26 41.48 -11.92
CA GLU A 82 14.45 41.03 -11.23
C GLU A 82 15.73 41.31 -12.04
N LEU A 83 16.76 41.84 -11.40
CA LEU A 83 18.05 42.20 -12.01
C LEU A 83 18.64 41.09 -12.93
N PRO A 84 18.63 39.80 -12.53
CA PRO A 84 19.13 38.73 -13.39
C PRO A 84 18.36 38.59 -14.71
N HIS A 85 17.03 38.80 -14.72
CA HIS A 85 16.24 38.74 -15.94
C HIS A 85 16.61 39.86 -16.90
N LEU A 86 16.76 41.10 -16.38
CA LEU A 86 17.20 42.25 -17.17
C LEU A 86 18.58 41.98 -17.80
N GLN A 87 19.50 41.42 -17.03
CA GLN A 87 20.84 41.09 -17.53
C GLN A 87 20.78 40.02 -18.64
N ILE A 88 20.04 38.92 -18.43
CA ILE A 88 19.92 37.83 -19.41
C ILE A 88 19.30 38.34 -20.71
N ILE A 89 18.19 39.07 -20.62
CA ILE A 89 17.46 39.59 -21.77
C ILE A 89 18.30 40.63 -22.52
N GLY A 90 18.86 41.60 -21.80
CA GLY A 90 19.72 42.64 -22.39
C GLY A 90 20.94 42.05 -23.10
N THR A 91 21.60 41.06 -22.49
CA THR A 91 22.76 40.38 -23.10
C THR A 91 22.38 39.66 -24.39
N GLN A 92 21.24 38.97 -24.42
CA GLN A 92 20.78 38.26 -25.61
C GLN A 92 20.36 39.22 -26.74
N LEU A 93 19.68 40.31 -26.40
CA LEU A 93 19.29 41.33 -27.39
C LEU A 93 20.50 41.99 -28.04
N VAL A 94 21.54 42.29 -27.25
CA VAL A 94 22.81 42.82 -27.76
C VAL A 94 23.53 41.79 -28.63
N ALA A 95 23.58 40.53 -28.19
CA ALA A 95 24.23 39.46 -28.94
C ALA A 95 23.55 39.14 -30.29
N ALA A 96 22.25 39.45 -30.41
CA ALA A 96 21.49 39.27 -31.65
C ALA A 96 21.65 40.44 -32.64
N LEU A 97 22.34 41.52 -32.26
CA LEU A 97 22.59 42.64 -33.18
C LEU A 97 23.53 42.23 -34.31
N GLU A 98 23.15 42.56 -35.53
CA GLU A 98 24.03 42.47 -36.69
C GLU A 98 25.22 43.42 -36.55
N VAL A 99 26.35 43.07 -37.16
CA VAL A 99 27.56 43.91 -37.12
C VAL A 99 27.26 45.28 -37.74
N GLY A 100 27.39 46.34 -36.93
CA GLY A 100 27.12 47.71 -37.34
C GLY A 100 25.68 48.21 -37.10
N ALA A 101 24.80 47.38 -36.55
CA ALA A 101 23.45 47.80 -36.16
C ALA A 101 23.50 48.73 -34.93
N THR A 102 22.77 49.86 -34.98
CA THR A 102 22.69 50.85 -33.90
C THR A 102 21.35 50.82 -33.16
N GLN A 103 20.46 49.89 -33.51
CA GLN A 103 19.12 49.81 -32.93
C GLN A 103 18.66 48.38 -32.69
N ILE A 104 18.15 48.10 -31.49
CA ILE A 104 17.46 46.86 -31.15
C ILE A 104 15.98 47.04 -31.50
N THR A 105 15.46 46.19 -32.40
CA THR A 105 14.11 46.31 -32.96
C THR A 105 13.16 45.26 -32.42
N ALA A 106 11.85 45.48 -32.59
CA ALA A 106 10.82 44.50 -32.25
C ALA A 106 11.01 43.15 -32.99
N ALA A 107 11.61 43.17 -34.19
CA ALA A 107 11.93 41.95 -34.92
C ALA A 107 12.97 41.08 -34.19
N HIS A 108 14.04 41.68 -33.65
CA HIS A 108 15.02 40.95 -32.84
C HIS A 108 14.36 40.32 -31.61
N TYR A 109 13.52 41.11 -30.91
CA TYR A 109 12.81 40.65 -29.72
C TYR A 109 11.84 39.48 -30.03
N GLN A 110 11.08 39.57 -31.12
CA GLN A 110 10.17 38.51 -31.55
C GLN A 110 10.91 37.25 -32.02
N GLN A 111 12.03 37.40 -32.75
CA GLN A 111 12.84 36.27 -33.22
C GLN A 111 13.42 35.45 -32.06
N LEU A 112 13.77 36.11 -30.95
CA LEU A 112 14.26 35.46 -29.74
C LEU A 112 13.13 34.90 -28.85
N GLY A 113 11.87 35.01 -29.27
CA GLY A 113 10.71 34.53 -28.52
C GLY A 113 10.33 35.42 -27.33
N GLN A 114 10.68 36.70 -27.36
CA GLN A 114 10.41 37.68 -26.31
C GLN A 114 11.09 37.32 -24.97
N ALA A 115 10.71 37.97 -23.87
CA ALA A 115 11.30 37.74 -22.55
C ALA A 115 11.24 36.26 -22.15
N ALA A 116 10.09 35.61 -22.32
CA ALA A 116 9.92 34.19 -22.00
C ALA A 116 10.81 33.29 -22.89
N GLY A 117 10.84 33.49 -24.20
CA GLY A 117 11.69 32.70 -25.08
C GLY A 117 13.18 32.85 -24.76
N MET A 118 13.62 34.07 -24.44
CA MET A 118 15.00 34.36 -24.05
C MET A 118 15.39 33.71 -22.73
N LEU A 119 14.58 33.87 -21.68
CA LEU A 119 14.87 33.28 -20.37
C LEU A 119 14.81 31.74 -20.43
N GLY A 120 13.84 31.16 -21.14
CA GLY A 120 13.76 29.71 -21.37
C GLY A 120 14.93 29.18 -22.20
N SER A 121 15.41 29.92 -23.20
CA SER A 121 16.59 29.54 -23.99
C SER A 121 17.88 29.60 -23.19
N TYR A 122 18.02 30.60 -22.30
CA TYR A 122 19.14 30.70 -21.37
C TYR A 122 19.16 29.49 -20.44
N LEU A 123 18.03 29.19 -19.80
CA LEU A 123 17.89 28.03 -18.92
C LEU A 123 18.28 26.71 -19.62
N ARG A 124 17.78 26.48 -20.84
CA ARG A 124 18.16 25.29 -21.63
C ARG A 124 19.65 25.24 -21.93
N ARG A 125 20.24 26.36 -22.35
CA ARG A 125 21.66 26.46 -22.69
C ARG A 125 22.57 26.20 -21.50
N GLU A 126 22.27 26.78 -20.34
CA GLU A 126 23.06 26.58 -19.12
C GLU A 126 23.01 25.12 -18.64
N ILE A 127 21.86 24.46 -18.79
CA ILE A 127 21.72 23.03 -18.50
C ILE A 127 22.50 22.18 -19.51
N GLU A 128 22.44 22.50 -20.80
CA GLU A 128 23.16 21.77 -21.86
C GLU A 128 24.68 21.86 -21.70
N GLN A 129 25.20 23.00 -21.21
CA GLN A 129 26.63 23.18 -20.92
C GLN A 129 27.17 22.24 -19.84
N LEU A 130 26.30 21.69 -18.98
CA LEU A 130 26.67 20.70 -17.96
C LEU A 130 26.95 19.31 -18.55
N GLY A 131 26.65 19.08 -19.83
CA GLY A 131 26.95 17.84 -20.54
C GLY A 131 26.33 16.61 -19.85
N PRO A 132 27.12 15.66 -19.34
CA PRO A 132 26.61 14.46 -18.69
C PRO A 132 25.76 14.75 -17.44
N ASP A 133 25.99 15.87 -16.76
CA ASP A 133 25.28 16.24 -15.52
C ASP A 133 23.93 16.93 -15.78
N ALA A 134 23.57 17.20 -17.05
CA ALA A 134 22.32 17.86 -17.42
C ALA A 134 21.05 17.17 -16.87
N PRO A 135 20.92 15.83 -16.84
CA PRO A 135 19.78 15.15 -16.23
C PRO A 135 19.65 15.42 -14.73
N LEU A 136 20.77 15.41 -13.99
CA LEU A 136 20.78 15.71 -12.56
C LEU A 136 20.39 17.17 -12.31
N ALA A 137 20.88 18.10 -13.12
CA ALA A 137 20.51 19.52 -13.02
C ALA A 137 19.00 19.74 -13.18
N ARG A 138 18.37 19.08 -14.16
CA ARG A 138 16.90 19.12 -14.34
C ARG A 138 16.17 18.57 -13.12
N ALA A 139 16.66 17.46 -12.56
CA ALA A 139 16.06 16.84 -11.38
C ALA A 139 16.16 17.74 -10.13
N ILE A 140 17.28 18.44 -9.94
CA ILE A 140 17.45 19.45 -8.86
C ILE A 140 16.45 20.59 -9.02
N LEU A 141 16.36 21.18 -10.21
CA LEU A 141 15.43 22.30 -10.47
C LEU A 141 13.98 21.89 -10.20
N LEU A 142 13.62 20.66 -10.54
CA LEU A 142 12.30 20.11 -10.27
C LEU A 142 12.03 19.84 -8.79
N ALA A 143 13.02 19.33 -8.06
CA ALA A 143 12.90 19.09 -6.62
C ALA A 143 12.62 20.37 -5.82
N LEU A 144 12.98 21.54 -6.36
CA LEU A 144 12.77 22.85 -5.76
C LEU A 144 11.43 23.51 -6.12
N ILE A 145 10.54 22.77 -6.79
CA ILE A 145 9.17 23.18 -7.10
C ILE A 145 8.21 22.25 -6.36
N THR A 146 7.26 22.81 -5.63
CA THR A 146 6.20 22.05 -4.94
C THR A 146 5.10 21.62 -5.92
N SER A 147 4.26 20.69 -5.48
CA SER A 147 3.07 20.29 -6.24
C SER A 147 2.07 21.43 -6.49
N ASP A 148 2.01 22.44 -5.61
CA ASP A 148 1.16 23.63 -5.75
C ASP A 148 1.77 24.76 -6.59
N HIS A 149 2.91 24.49 -7.25
CA HIS A 149 3.58 25.40 -8.19
C HIS A 149 4.23 26.60 -7.51
N SER A 150 4.63 26.44 -6.27
CA SER A 150 5.46 27.40 -5.55
C SER A 150 6.91 26.92 -5.45
N ARG A 151 7.80 27.83 -5.12
CA ARG A 151 9.20 27.50 -4.81
C ARG A 151 9.25 26.88 -3.43
N GLN A 152 10.10 25.87 -3.27
CA GLN A 152 10.50 25.35 -1.96
C GLN A 152 11.99 25.53 -1.74
N THR A 153 12.37 25.70 -0.48
CA THR A 153 13.77 25.70 -0.06
C THR A 153 14.15 24.33 0.49
N LEU A 154 15.20 23.71 -0.05
CA LEU A 154 15.70 22.42 0.40
C LEU A 154 17.19 22.50 0.76
N ASP A 155 17.59 21.82 1.83
CA ASP A 155 18.98 21.70 2.20
C ASP A 155 19.73 20.63 1.34
N ARG A 156 21.06 20.71 1.36
CA ARG A 156 21.94 19.79 0.61
C ARG A 156 21.73 18.31 0.96
N VAL A 157 21.43 17.98 2.22
CA VAL A 157 21.20 16.59 2.64
C VAL A 157 19.89 16.10 2.06
N THR A 158 18.83 16.90 2.20
CA THR A 158 17.51 16.57 1.64
C THR A 158 17.55 16.41 0.12
N LEU A 159 18.25 17.29 -0.61
CA LEU A 159 18.42 17.16 -2.06
C LEU A 159 19.17 15.87 -2.44
N ARG A 160 20.24 15.53 -1.73
CA ARG A 160 20.99 14.30 -1.96
C ARG A 160 20.12 13.06 -1.75
N ASP A 161 19.30 13.08 -0.70
CA ASP A 161 18.39 11.98 -0.38
C ASP A 161 17.30 11.80 -1.44
N LEU A 162 16.72 12.90 -1.92
CA LEU A 162 15.67 12.86 -2.96
C LEU A 162 16.18 12.33 -4.30
N LEU A 163 17.42 12.69 -4.62
CA LEU A 163 18.05 12.38 -5.91
C LEU A 163 19.01 11.19 -5.82
N ALA A 164 18.96 10.41 -4.73
CA ALA A 164 19.88 9.30 -4.48
C ALA A 164 19.92 8.23 -5.59
N GLN A 165 18.83 8.12 -6.37
CA GLN A 165 18.72 7.17 -7.49
C GLN A 165 19.28 7.69 -8.82
N HIS A 166 19.64 8.97 -8.91
CA HIS A 166 20.24 9.52 -10.12
C HIS A 166 21.65 8.96 -10.30
N ALA A 167 21.96 8.48 -11.51
CA ALA A 167 23.26 7.88 -11.82
C ALA A 167 24.45 8.81 -11.49
N ASP A 168 24.25 10.11 -11.66
CA ASP A 168 25.28 11.14 -11.52
C ASP A 168 25.26 11.83 -10.14
N ILE A 169 24.58 11.27 -9.12
CA ILE A 169 24.40 11.93 -7.80
C ILE A 169 25.70 12.31 -7.08
N ASP A 170 26.83 11.70 -7.46
CA ASP A 170 28.15 12.03 -6.93
C ASP A 170 28.66 13.41 -7.39
N THR A 171 28.15 13.95 -8.50
CA THR A 171 28.49 15.30 -8.98
C THR A 171 27.60 16.40 -8.39
N LEU A 172 26.65 16.06 -7.50
CA LEU A 172 25.64 16.97 -6.93
C LEU A 172 26.21 18.33 -6.49
N ASP A 173 27.29 18.34 -5.73
CA ASP A 173 27.87 19.59 -5.22
C ASP A 173 28.41 20.49 -6.36
N GLY A 174 29.00 19.87 -7.39
CA GLY A 174 29.47 20.56 -8.59
C GLY A 174 28.31 21.13 -9.40
N VAL A 175 27.24 20.37 -9.58
CA VAL A 175 26.03 20.82 -10.28
C VAL A 175 25.35 21.96 -9.53
N LEU A 176 25.20 21.86 -8.21
CA LEU A 176 24.66 22.94 -7.38
C LEU A 176 25.48 24.23 -7.51
N ALA A 177 26.81 24.13 -7.47
CA ALA A 177 27.69 25.28 -7.65
C ALA A 177 27.56 25.92 -9.04
N ALA A 178 27.44 25.10 -10.09
CA ALA A 178 27.24 25.58 -11.46
C ALA A 178 25.88 26.29 -11.61
N LEU A 179 24.80 25.72 -11.07
CA LEU A 179 23.46 26.32 -11.12
C LEU A 179 23.37 27.63 -10.32
N VAL A 180 24.08 27.74 -9.19
CA VAL A 180 24.20 28.99 -8.43
C VAL A 180 24.99 30.04 -9.24
N THR A 181 26.09 29.63 -9.88
CA THR A 181 26.91 30.51 -10.72
C THR A 181 26.12 31.04 -11.92
N ALA A 182 25.31 30.18 -12.55
CA ALA A 182 24.38 30.52 -13.63
C ALA A 182 23.16 31.34 -13.15
N ARG A 183 23.06 31.63 -11.85
CA ARG A 183 21.94 32.35 -11.20
C ARG A 183 20.58 31.70 -11.39
N LEU A 184 20.56 30.37 -11.55
CA LEU A 184 19.33 29.57 -11.59
C LEU A 184 18.88 29.19 -10.18
N LEU A 185 19.84 29.05 -9.26
CA LEU A 185 19.59 28.79 -7.84
C LEU A 185 20.10 29.93 -6.95
N ARG A 186 19.41 30.14 -5.83
CA ARG A 186 19.90 30.88 -4.67
C ARG A 186 20.42 29.90 -3.64
N ARG A 187 21.55 30.24 -2.99
CA ARG A 187 22.12 29.48 -1.88
C ARG A 187 22.13 30.36 -0.64
N ASP A 188 21.51 29.88 0.43
CA ASP A 188 21.54 30.49 1.77
C ASP A 188 22.28 29.56 2.74
N GLU A 189 22.93 30.13 3.75
CA GLU A 189 23.44 29.36 4.89
C GLU A 189 22.55 29.62 6.11
N ARG A 190 22.05 28.54 6.74
CA ARG A 190 21.21 28.58 7.94
C ARG A 190 21.67 27.46 8.88
N ASP A 191 22.01 27.80 10.12
CA ASP A 191 22.51 26.86 11.14
C ASP A 191 23.69 25.98 10.67
N GLY A 192 24.58 26.55 9.87
CA GLY A 192 25.75 25.83 9.31
C GLY A 192 25.41 24.86 8.16
N MET A 193 24.16 24.85 7.68
CA MET A 193 23.72 24.06 6.54
C MET A 193 23.46 24.95 5.32
N ALA A 194 23.77 24.42 4.13
CA ALA A 194 23.48 25.09 2.87
C ALA A 194 22.06 24.73 2.39
N TRP A 195 21.27 25.76 2.11
CA TRP A 195 19.90 25.72 1.63
C TRP A 195 19.82 26.29 0.22
N TYR A 196 19.00 25.66 -0.63
CA TYR A 196 18.87 26.00 -2.03
C TYR A 196 17.40 26.28 -2.37
N GLU A 197 17.17 27.27 -3.23
CA GLU A 197 15.86 27.64 -3.77
C GLU A 197 16.03 28.09 -5.23
N LEU A 198 15.00 27.97 -6.06
CA LEU A 198 15.00 28.62 -7.38
C LEU A 198 15.17 30.13 -7.25
N ALA A 199 15.96 30.71 -8.15
CA ALA A 199 16.27 32.13 -8.07
C ALA A 199 15.05 33.03 -8.27
N HIS A 200 14.08 32.63 -9.11
CA HIS A 200 12.92 33.46 -9.48
C HIS A 200 11.69 32.59 -9.82
N ASP A 201 10.49 33.16 -9.68
CA ASP A 201 9.21 32.48 -9.97
C ASP A 201 9.04 32.11 -11.44
N TYR A 202 9.63 32.88 -12.36
CA TYR A 202 9.59 32.58 -13.79
C TYR A 202 10.14 31.17 -14.10
N LEU A 203 11.19 30.74 -13.40
CA LEU A 203 11.79 29.41 -13.58
C LEU A 203 10.79 28.29 -13.28
N VAL A 204 9.82 28.52 -12.37
CA VAL A 204 8.82 27.52 -12.02
C VAL A 204 7.99 27.14 -13.24
N GLN A 205 7.52 28.12 -14.02
CA GLN A 205 6.70 27.87 -15.20
C GLN A 205 7.49 27.14 -16.30
N GLU A 206 8.73 27.56 -16.56
CA GLU A 206 9.58 26.92 -17.58
C GLU A 206 9.99 25.50 -17.20
N VAL A 207 10.48 25.30 -15.98
CA VAL A 207 10.93 23.98 -15.51
C VAL A 207 9.77 22.98 -15.54
N ARG A 208 8.55 23.43 -15.19
CA ARG A 208 7.35 22.58 -15.28
C ARG A 208 6.95 22.21 -16.70
N SER A 209 7.25 23.04 -17.68
CA SER A 209 6.98 22.69 -19.09
C SER A 209 7.75 21.45 -19.56
N TRP A 210 8.80 21.04 -18.83
CA TRP A 210 9.60 19.84 -19.15
C TRP A 210 8.97 18.55 -18.68
N VAL A 211 7.93 18.65 -17.85
CA VAL A 211 7.47 17.56 -16.99
C VAL A 211 6.08 17.15 -17.40
N THR A 212 5.89 15.86 -17.59
CA THR A 212 4.58 15.34 -17.98
C THR A 212 3.59 15.45 -16.81
N PRO A 213 2.27 15.44 -17.08
CA PRO A 213 1.29 15.37 -16.01
C PRO A 213 1.51 14.20 -15.04
N ALA A 214 2.05 13.07 -15.52
CA ALA A 214 2.36 11.90 -14.69
C ALA A 214 3.53 12.16 -13.72
N ASP A 215 4.56 12.88 -14.16
CA ASP A 215 5.70 13.24 -13.32
C ASP A 215 5.32 14.25 -12.23
N LEU A 216 4.38 15.17 -12.53
CA LEU A 216 3.82 16.09 -11.54
C LEU A 216 3.05 15.33 -10.45
N GLU A 217 2.25 14.34 -10.85
CA GLU A 217 1.49 13.49 -9.93
C GLU A 217 2.43 12.66 -9.04
N ALA A 218 3.48 12.06 -9.63
CA ALA A 218 4.50 11.33 -8.88
C ALA A 218 5.20 12.23 -7.83
N SER A 219 5.50 13.48 -8.21
CA SER A 219 6.12 14.47 -7.32
C SER A 219 5.20 14.84 -6.16
N ARG A 220 3.89 15.01 -6.42
CA ARG A 220 2.88 15.29 -5.39
C ARG A 220 2.79 14.17 -4.36
N ILE A 221 2.72 12.90 -4.81
CA ILE A 221 2.65 11.75 -3.89
C ILE A 221 3.92 11.65 -3.05
N ARG A 222 5.10 11.93 -3.62
CA ARG A 222 6.36 11.96 -2.85
C ARG A 222 6.41 13.10 -1.84
N GLU A 223 5.83 14.25 -2.16
CA GLU A 223 5.68 15.35 -1.23
C GLU A 223 4.77 14.96 -0.06
N GLU A 224 3.58 14.40 -0.33
CA GLU A 224 2.67 13.87 0.69
C GLU A 224 3.37 12.84 1.60
N LEU A 225 4.11 11.89 1.02
CA LEU A 225 4.86 10.88 1.77
C LEU A 225 5.97 11.50 2.64
N ARG A 226 6.65 12.54 2.16
CA ARG A 226 7.65 13.29 2.95
C ARG A 226 7.02 13.95 4.17
N TRP A 227 5.92 14.68 3.98
CA TRP A 227 5.22 15.33 5.08
C TRP A 227 4.76 14.31 6.13
N ALA A 228 4.23 13.18 5.67
CA ALA A 228 3.85 12.09 6.54
C ALA A 228 5.06 11.48 7.29
N LEU A 229 6.20 11.31 6.62
CA LEU A 229 7.43 10.80 7.23
C LEU A 229 7.95 11.74 8.32
N THR A 230 7.93 13.04 8.09
CA THR A 230 8.28 14.05 9.11
C THR A 230 7.33 13.97 10.29
N ALA A 231 6.01 13.91 10.05
CA ALA A 231 5.01 13.79 11.11
C ALA A 231 5.17 12.48 11.91
N TRP A 232 5.53 11.39 11.24
CA TRP A 232 5.80 10.10 11.87
C TRP A 232 7.07 10.14 12.73
N ARG A 233 8.17 10.70 12.23
CA ARG A 233 9.42 10.86 12.98
C ARG A 233 9.23 11.70 14.24
N GLU A 234 8.52 12.82 14.12
CA GLU A 234 8.33 13.78 15.22
C GLU A 234 7.27 13.35 16.24
N ARG A 235 6.16 12.76 15.75
CA ARG A 235 4.94 12.57 16.57
C ARG A 235 4.41 11.14 16.55
N GLN A 236 5.10 10.20 15.90
CA GLN A 236 4.67 8.80 15.73
C GLN A 236 3.27 8.68 15.11
N ARG A 237 2.87 9.66 14.29
CA ARG A 237 1.59 9.65 13.58
C ARG A 237 1.72 8.84 12.29
N VAL A 238 0.85 7.86 12.13
CA VAL A 238 0.68 7.09 10.88
C VAL A 238 -0.14 7.91 9.86
N ILE A 239 -0.05 7.54 8.59
CA ILE A 239 -0.83 8.14 7.50
C ILE A 239 -2.31 7.78 7.68
N ASP A 240 -3.21 8.74 7.58
CA ASP A 240 -4.65 8.50 7.68
C ASP A 240 -5.19 7.64 6.51
N PRO A 241 -6.36 7.00 6.66
CA PRO A 241 -6.88 6.08 5.64
C PRO A 241 -7.08 6.70 4.25
N ASP A 242 -7.55 7.95 4.17
CA ASP A 242 -7.87 8.61 2.91
C ASP A 242 -6.59 8.94 2.13
N THR A 243 -5.60 9.51 2.82
CA THR A 243 -4.28 9.76 2.25
C THR A 243 -3.58 8.46 1.87
N LEU A 244 -3.67 7.41 2.70
CA LEU A 244 -3.06 6.13 2.40
C LEU A 244 -3.68 5.47 1.15
N GLN A 245 -4.99 5.57 0.97
CA GLN A 245 -5.67 5.07 -0.22
C GLN A 245 -5.32 5.89 -1.46
N HIS A 246 -5.18 7.22 -1.33
CA HIS A 246 -4.71 8.09 -2.41
C HIS A 246 -3.31 7.67 -2.91
N ILE A 247 -2.38 7.45 -1.98
CA ILE A 247 -1.02 6.99 -2.28
C ILE A 247 -1.05 5.57 -2.92
N GLU A 248 -1.93 4.67 -2.45
CA GLU A 248 -2.04 3.29 -2.96
C GLU A 248 -2.55 3.21 -4.42
N GLN A 249 -3.48 4.08 -4.81
CA GLN A 249 -4.03 4.17 -6.17
C GLN A 249 -3.00 4.61 -7.23
N ARG A 250 -1.84 5.11 -6.79
CA ARG A 250 -0.76 5.63 -7.64
C ARG A 250 0.60 5.04 -7.29
N ARG A 251 0.59 3.87 -6.64
CA ARG A 251 1.79 3.14 -6.20
C ARG A 251 2.77 2.81 -7.34
N ASP A 252 2.27 2.74 -8.57
CA ASP A 252 3.05 2.53 -9.79
C ASP A 252 4.02 3.67 -10.07
N LEU A 253 3.73 4.88 -9.58
CA LEU A 253 4.59 6.06 -9.69
C LEU A 253 5.69 6.10 -8.61
N LEU A 254 5.62 5.23 -7.58
CA LEU A 254 6.53 5.22 -6.44
C LEU A 254 7.67 4.20 -6.62
N THR A 255 8.70 4.59 -7.36
CA THR A 255 9.94 3.80 -7.53
C THR A 255 11.02 4.16 -6.51
N GLY A 256 11.85 3.18 -6.13
CA GLY A 256 12.94 3.32 -5.17
C GLY A 256 12.57 4.02 -3.85
N LEU A 257 11.56 3.48 -3.19
CA LEU A 257 11.21 3.85 -1.83
C LEU A 257 12.37 3.54 -0.86
N ARG A 258 12.47 4.34 0.20
CA ARG A 258 13.43 4.09 1.28
C ARG A 258 12.83 3.13 2.31
N VAL A 259 13.71 2.48 3.09
CA VAL A 259 13.30 1.55 4.17
C VAL A 259 12.30 2.23 5.13
N GLU A 260 12.55 3.49 5.50
CA GLU A 260 11.68 4.22 6.42
C GLU A 260 10.32 4.60 5.80
N GLU A 261 10.30 4.94 4.51
CA GLU A 261 9.07 5.22 3.78
C GLU A 261 8.18 3.99 3.71
N VAL A 262 8.78 2.84 3.39
CA VAL A 262 8.11 1.54 3.45
C VAL A 262 7.65 1.21 4.87
N ALA A 263 8.45 1.51 5.88
CA ALA A 263 8.07 1.29 7.28
C ALA A 263 6.82 2.07 7.66
N LEU A 264 6.77 3.35 7.29
CA LEU A 264 5.61 4.20 7.50
C LEU A 264 4.38 3.67 6.75
N LEU A 265 4.52 3.34 5.46
CA LEU A 265 3.42 2.84 4.64
C LEU A 265 2.85 1.52 5.19
N LEU A 266 3.73 0.58 5.55
CA LEU A 266 3.31 -0.70 6.15
C LEU A 266 2.67 -0.52 7.52
N GLN A 267 3.24 0.32 8.39
CA GLN A 267 2.65 0.58 9.72
C GLN A 267 1.27 1.23 9.59
N SER A 268 1.12 2.19 8.67
CA SER A 268 -0.17 2.85 8.39
C SER A 268 -1.18 1.87 7.81
N ALA A 269 -0.77 1.04 6.86
CA ALA A 269 -1.60 -0.02 6.27
C ALA A 269 -2.09 -1.02 7.31
N VAL A 270 -1.23 -1.46 8.23
CA VAL A 270 -1.60 -2.36 9.33
C VAL A 270 -2.53 -1.66 10.33
N ALA A 271 -2.26 -0.40 10.68
CA ALA A 271 -3.09 0.36 11.61
C ALA A 271 -4.53 0.56 11.09
N HIS A 272 -4.69 0.77 9.78
CA HIS A 272 -5.98 1.04 9.15
C HIS A 272 -6.60 -0.17 8.45
N ARG A 273 -5.86 -1.28 8.32
CA ARG A 273 -6.27 -2.51 7.60
C ARG A 273 -6.61 -2.26 6.13
N VAL A 274 -5.80 -1.43 5.47
CA VAL A 274 -5.95 -1.07 4.06
C VAL A 274 -4.67 -1.46 3.32
N ALA A 275 -4.80 -2.26 2.25
CA ALA A 275 -3.74 -2.58 1.30
C ALA A 275 -2.40 -3.08 1.91
N VAL A 276 -2.49 -3.90 2.96
CA VAL A 276 -1.31 -4.35 3.73
C VAL A 276 -0.38 -5.26 2.91
N ASP A 277 -0.96 -6.16 2.12
CA ASP A 277 -0.29 -7.04 1.17
C ASP A 277 0.35 -6.26 0.01
N THR A 278 -0.36 -5.26 -0.52
CA THR A 278 0.11 -4.41 -1.61
C THR A 278 1.46 -3.73 -1.28
N TRP A 279 1.57 -3.11 -0.10
CA TRP A 279 2.79 -2.36 0.25
C TRP A 279 3.99 -3.26 0.52
N ALA A 280 3.77 -4.47 1.02
CA ALA A 280 4.84 -5.43 1.21
C ALA A 280 5.34 -6.01 -0.11
N LEU A 281 4.45 -6.26 -1.07
CA LEU A 281 4.81 -6.62 -2.45
C LEU A 281 5.60 -5.50 -3.14
N VAL A 282 5.23 -4.23 -2.91
CA VAL A 282 6.00 -3.09 -3.42
C VAL A 282 7.41 -3.10 -2.84
N ALA A 283 7.56 -3.25 -1.53
CA ALA A 283 8.86 -3.28 -0.87
C ALA A 283 9.73 -4.46 -1.31
N HIS A 284 9.14 -5.66 -1.43
CA HIS A 284 9.83 -6.86 -1.89
C HIS A 284 10.33 -6.71 -3.34
N ARG A 285 9.49 -6.19 -4.25
CA ARG A 285 9.90 -5.91 -5.64
C ARG A 285 11.04 -4.90 -5.75
N GLN A 286 11.18 -4.01 -4.77
CA GLN A 286 12.26 -3.02 -4.73
C GLN A 286 13.47 -3.49 -3.90
N GLY A 287 13.49 -4.76 -3.45
CA GLY A 287 14.62 -5.34 -2.69
C GLY A 287 14.78 -4.80 -1.27
N ILE A 288 13.74 -4.18 -0.71
CA ILE A 288 13.80 -3.55 0.62
C ILE A 288 13.54 -4.60 1.69
N ALA A 289 14.47 -4.73 2.64
CA ALA A 289 14.34 -5.65 3.76
C ALA A 289 13.23 -5.20 4.72
N ILE A 290 12.03 -5.76 4.57
CA ILE A 290 10.88 -5.42 5.42
C ILE A 290 10.83 -6.17 6.75
N TRP A 291 11.73 -7.11 6.97
CA TRP A 291 11.75 -7.92 8.18
C TRP A 291 11.88 -7.13 9.50
N PRO A 292 12.76 -6.11 9.62
CA PRO A 292 12.84 -5.28 10.82
C PRO A 292 11.54 -4.56 11.15
N ILE A 293 10.69 -4.32 10.14
CA ILE A 293 9.40 -3.61 10.25
C ILE A 293 8.29 -4.57 10.67
N LEU A 294 8.24 -5.78 10.11
CA LEU A 294 7.18 -6.77 10.39
C LEU A 294 7.37 -7.48 11.73
N ARG A 295 8.62 -7.68 12.19
CA ARG A 295 8.92 -8.45 13.40
C ARG A 295 8.27 -7.88 14.68
N PRO A 296 8.26 -6.56 14.95
CA PRO A 296 7.51 -5.99 16.07
C PRO A 296 5.99 -6.23 15.96
N LEU A 297 5.44 -6.17 14.74
CA LEU A 297 4.00 -6.32 14.51
C LEU A 297 3.53 -7.77 14.71
N LEU A 298 4.37 -8.76 14.42
CA LEU A 298 4.15 -10.17 14.79
C LEU A 298 4.11 -10.42 16.30
N ARG A 299 4.53 -9.45 17.11
CA ARG A 299 4.46 -9.52 18.59
C ARG A 299 3.43 -8.55 19.16
N ALA A 300 2.62 -7.92 18.31
CA ALA A 300 1.59 -7.00 18.75
C ALA A 300 0.58 -7.71 19.67
N PRO A 301 0.08 -7.05 20.72
CA PRO A 301 -0.90 -7.65 21.64
C PRO A 301 -2.21 -8.01 20.93
N ASP A 302 -2.62 -7.24 19.92
CA ASP A 302 -3.81 -7.52 19.10
C ASP A 302 -3.55 -8.68 18.13
N GLN A 303 -4.28 -9.78 18.31
CA GLN A 303 -4.24 -10.97 17.44
C GLN A 303 -4.60 -10.65 15.98
N ARG A 304 -5.41 -9.63 15.73
CA ARG A 304 -5.82 -9.24 14.37
C ARG A 304 -4.66 -8.59 13.63
N ILE A 305 -3.89 -7.73 14.30
CA ILE A 305 -2.65 -7.16 13.74
C ILE A 305 -1.66 -8.27 13.37
N ARG A 306 -1.42 -9.22 14.28
CA ARG A 306 -0.55 -10.36 13.99
C ARG A 306 -1.04 -11.16 12.79
N ALA A 307 -2.34 -11.45 12.73
CA ALA A 307 -2.97 -12.17 11.63
C ALA A 307 -2.88 -11.41 10.29
N ASP A 308 -2.98 -10.09 10.28
CA ASP A 308 -2.82 -9.27 9.07
C ASP A 308 -1.38 -9.32 8.58
N VAL A 309 -0.39 -9.27 9.49
CA VAL A 309 1.03 -9.47 9.15
C VAL A 309 1.30 -10.86 8.55
N ILE A 310 0.60 -11.90 8.98
CA ILE A 310 0.72 -13.22 8.35
C ILE A 310 0.22 -13.23 6.90
N ALA A 311 -0.86 -12.52 6.60
CA ALA A 311 -1.34 -12.38 5.23
C ALA A 311 -0.30 -11.68 4.35
N VAL A 312 0.41 -10.70 4.92
CA VAL A 312 1.54 -10.03 4.27
C VAL A 312 2.68 -11.01 3.96
N LEU A 313 3.07 -11.84 4.93
CA LEU A 313 4.14 -12.83 4.77
C LEU A 313 3.84 -13.83 3.65
N SER A 314 2.59 -14.22 3.46
CA SER A 314 2.15 -15.08 2.36
C SER A 314 2.49 -14.51 0.98
N ALA A 315 2.35 -13.19 0.82
CA ALA A 315 2.60 -12.52 -0.45
C ALA A 315 4.11 -12.43 -0.81
N LEU A 316 5.01 -12.66 0.15
CA LEU A 316 6.46 -12.49 -0.02
C LEU A 316 7.19 -13.73 -0.55
N GLY A 317 6.48 -14.81 -0.83
CA GLY A 317 7.13 -16.01 -1.35
C GLY A 317 7.78 -16.89 -0.28
N HIS A 318 8.56 -17.87 -0.72
CA HIS A 318 9.20 -18.88 0.14
C HIS A 318 10.15 -18.29 1.20
N ASP A 319 10.66 -17.08 0.99
CA ASP A 319 11.55 -16.38 1.92
C ASP A 319 10.89 -16.12 3.29
N ALA A 320 9.56 -16.13 3.35
CA ALA A 320 8.80 -15.93 4.58
C ALA A 320 8.52 -17.23 5.38
N LEU A 321 8.87 -18.41 4.85
CA LEU A 321 8.53 -19.71 5.44
C LEU A 321 8.97 -19.89 6.91
N PRO A 322 10.20 -19.54 7.33
CA PRO A 322 10.60 -19.70 8.72
C PRO A 322 9.69 -18.92 9.69
N MET A 323 9.27 -17.73 9.29
CA MET A 323 8.46 -16.83 10.09
C MET A 323 7.00 -17.29 10.14
N LEU A 324 6.50 -17.82 9.03
CA LEU A 324 5.19 -18.47 9.01
C LEU A 324 5.19 -19.72 9.90
N CYS A 325 6.28 -20.49 9.93
CA CYS A 325 6.44 -21.63 10.83
C CYS A 325 6.44 -21.19 12.30
N ASP A 326 7.15 -20.12 12.65
CA ASP A 326 7.12 -19.54 14.00
C ASP A 326 5.70 -19.13 14.41
N ALA A 327 4.92 -18.58 13.48
CA ALA A 327 3.53 -18.17 13.72
C ALA A 327 2.56 -19.34 13.98
N LEU A 328 2.95 -20.58 13.67
CA LEU A 328 2.19 -21.78 14.06
C LEU A 328 2.14 -21.97 15.58
N ALA A 329 3.13 -21.43 16.31
CA ALA A 329 3.17 -21.45 17.77
C ALA A 329 2.41 -20.27 18.42
N ASP A 330 1.77 -19.38 17.63
CA ASP A 330 1.07 -18.22 18.18
C ASP A 330 -0.11 -18.67 19.09
N PRO A 331 -0.30 -18.04 20.27
CA PRO A 331 -1.39 -18.40 21.18
C PRO A 331 -2.79 -18.19 20.57
N ALA A 332 -2.95 -17.27 19.61
CA ALA A 332 -4.23 -16.97 18.98
C ALA A 332 -4.54 -17.93 17.81
N PRO A 333 -5.70 -18.63 17.83
CA PRO A 333 -6.09 -19.53 16.74
C PRO A 333 -6.12 -18.87 15.36
N LEU A 334 -6.58 -17.62 15.27
CA LEU A 334 -6.67 -16.88 14.01
C LEU A 334 -5.31 -16.72 13.32
N VAL A 335 -4.25 -16.45 14.11
CA VAL A 335 -2.89 -16.23 13.58
C VAL A 335 -2.33 -17.55 13.07
N ARG A 336 -2.49 -18.64 13.83
CA ARG A 336 -2.08 -19.98 13.42
C ARG A 336 -2.75 -20.41 12.12
N VAL A 337 -4.07 -20.21 12.00
CA VAL A 337 -4.83 -20.56 10.80
C VAL A 337 -4.32 -19.81 9.58
N ARG A 338 -4.09 -18.49 9.68
CA ARG A 338 -3.53 -17.74 8.56
C ARG A 338 -2.12 -18.18 8.20
N ALA A 339 -1.31 -18.60 9.18
CA ALA A 339 0.07 -19.02 8.93
C ALA A 339 0.11 -20.34 8.17
N ILE A 340 -0.76 -21.27 8.53
CA ILE A 340 -0.99 -22.53 7.80
C ILE A 340 -1.35 -22.23 6.34
N LEU A 341 -2.39 -21.43 6.11
CA LEU A 341 -2.85 -21.07 4.76
C LEU A 341 -1.75 -20.41 3.91
N ALA A 342 -0.91 -19.58 4.54
CA ALA A 342 0.20 -18.92 3.89
C ALA A 342 1.32 -19.90 3.50
N ILE A 343 1.73 -20.80 4.40
CA ILE A 343 2.74 -21.84 4.12
C ILE A 343 2.29 -22.73 2.95
N GLU A 344 1.02 -23.10 2.96
CA GLU A 344 0.40 -23.93 1.93
C GLU A 344 0.37 -23.28 0.56
N ALA A 345 0.02 -21.99 0.51
CA ALA A 345 0.03 -21.21 -0.73
C ALA A 345 1.45 -21.10 -1.32
N LEU A 346 2.45 -20.94 -0.46
CA LEU A 346 3.84 -20.75 -0.87
C LEU A 346 4.46 -22.00 -1.46
N ALA A 347 4.15 -23.20 -0.96
CA ALA A 347 4.78 -24.45 -1.38
C ALA A 347 4.56 -24.88 -2.86
N GLY A 348 3.79 -24.11 -3.68
CA GLY A 348 3.82 -24.12 -5.15
C GLY A 348 3.80 -25.47 -5.90
N GLY A 349 2.62 -25.89 -6.37
CA GLY A 349 2.41 -26.59 -7.66
C GLY A 349 2.77 -28.08 -7.81
N SER A 350 3.79 -28.60 -7.11
CA SER A 350 4.16 -30.04 -7.19
C SER A 350 3.62 -30.89 -6.04
N ALA A 351 3.06 -30.25 -5.01
CA ALA A 351 2.42 -30.91 -3.88
C ALA A 351 0.92 -31.18 -4.09
N GLN A 352 0.44 -31.17 -5.34
CA GLN A 352 -0.98 -31.34 -5.65
C GLN A 352 -1.13 -32.52 -6.61
N PRO A 353 -1.64 -33.65 -6.09
CA PRO A 353 -3.04 -33.65 -5.67
C PRO A 353 -3.34 -34.36 -4.33
N ALA A 354 -2.37 -34.89 -3.58
CA ALA A 354 -2.64 -35.59 -2.32
C ALA A 354 -2.91 -34.64 -1.12
N LEU A 355 -2.26 -33.47 -1.06
CA LEU A 355 -2.44 -32.51 0.03
C LEU A 355 -3.58 -31.51 -0.20
N GLN A 356 -3.89 -31.17 -1.46
CA GLN A 356 -5.10 -30.39 -1.80
C GLN A 356 -6.41 -31.14 -1.53
N ARG A 357 -6.38 -32.49 -1.49
CA ARG A 357 -7.55 -33.34 -1.23
C ARG A 357 -7.96 -33.42 0.25
N GLY A 358 -7.20 -32.81 1.17
CA GLY A 358 -7.31 -33.16 2.59
C GLY A 358 -6.86 -32.11 3.62
N LEU A 359 -6.79 -30.82 3.32
CA LEU A 359 -6.62 -29.80 4.37
C LEU A 359 -7.94 -29.55 5.07
N ARG A 360 -8.32 -30.55 5.83
CA ARG A 360 -9.49 -30.55 6.67
C ARG A 360 -9.04 -30.11 8.05
N TYR A 361 -9.74 -29.16 8.63
CA TYR A 361 -9.70 -28.96 10.07
C TYR A 361 -10.18 -30.28 10.68
N GLU A 362 -9.28 -31.21 10.92
CA GLU A 362 -9.62 -32.52 11.45
C GLU A 362 -9.57 -32.45 12.95
N VAL A 363 -10.67 -32.84 13.56
CA VAL A 363 -10.73 -32.97 14.99
C VAL A 363 -10.38 -34.41 15.32
N ARG A 364 -9.28 -34.58 16.06
CA ARG A 364 -8.93 -35.88 16.60
C ARG A 364 -9.89 -36.23 17.73
N ILE A 365 -10.62 -37.31 17.56
CA ILE A 365 -11.47 -37.89 18.59
C ILE A 365 -10.68 -39.01 19.28
N PRO A 366 -10.46 -38.93 20.60
CA PRO A 366 -9.73 -39.95 21.33
C PRO A 366 -10.47 -41.31 21.28
N ALA A 367 -9.73 -42.38 21.57
CA ALA A 367 -10.29 -43.72 21.67
C ALA A 367 -11.37 -43.78 22.78
N GLY A 368 -12.44 -44.53 22.52
CA GLY A 368 -13.46 -44.87 23.51
C GLY A 368 -13.07 -46.09 24.34
N ALA A 369 -14.02 -46.59 25.14
CA ALA A 369 -13.80 -47.82 25.92
C ALA A 369 -13.63 -49.07 25.03
N THR A 370 -14.26 -49.07 23.86
CA THR A 370 -14.32 -50.22 22.94
C THR A 370 -13.93 -49.90 21.49
N GLU A 371 -13.80 -48.62 21.13
CA GLU A 371 -13.58 -48.15 19.77
C GLU A 371 -12.28 -47.34 19.64
N PRO A 372 -11.54 -47.48 18.52
CA PRO A 372 -10.27 -46.79 18.32
C PRO A 372 -10.44 -45.27 18.16
N ALA A 373 -9.33 -44.55 18.31
CA ALA A 373 -9.25 -43.14 17.97
C ALA A 373 -9.41 -42.95 16.45
N PHE A 374 -10.02 -41.83 16.06
CA PHE A 374 -10.21 -41.48 14.66
C PHE A 374 -10.17 -39.96 14.52
N SER A 375 -10.06 -39.50 13.29
CA SER A 375 -10.16 -38.08 12.95
C SER A 375 -11.42 -37.85 12.14
N ILE A 376 -12.13 -36.76 12.44
CA ILE A 376 -13.35 -36.36 11.73
C ILE A 376 -13.19 -34.93 11.24
N ASP A 377 -13.79 -34.63 10.10
CA ASP A 377 -13.84 -33.27 9.58
C ASP A 377 -14.60 -32.37 10.56
N ARG A 378 -14.04 -31.20 10.87
CA ARG A 378 -14.66 -30.19 11.71
C ARG A 378 -15.96 -29.67 11.11
N TYR A 379 -16.06 -29.62 9.78
CA TYR A 379 -17.20 -29.08 9.04
C TYR A 379 -17.78 -30.14 8.07
N PRO A 380 -19.06 -30.04 7.69
CA PRO A 380 -19.61 -30.76 6.54
C PRO A 380 -18.87 -30.40 5.24
N VAL A 381 -18.95 -31.28 4.24
CA VAL A 381 -18.35 -31.03 2.91
C VAL A 381 -19.03 -29.82 2.27
N THR A 382 -18.24 -28.86 1.78
CA THR A 382 -18.76 -27.61 1.18
C THR A 382 -19.07 -27.78 -0.31
N ASN A 383 -19.91 -26.89 -0.86
CA ASN A 383 -20.14 -26.83 -2.32
C ASN A 383 -18.83 -26.58 -3.09
N ARG A 384 -17.93 -25.73 -2.57
CA ARG A 384 -16.61 -25.49 -3.17
C ARG A 384 -15.78 -26.77 -3.27
N ASP A 385 -15.78 -27.58 -2.22
CA ASP A 385 -15.02 -28.83 -2.20
C ASP A 385 -15.66 -29.91 -3.06
N TYR A 386 -16.99 -29.97 -3.10
CA TYR A 386 -17.71 -30.89 -3.98
C TYR A 386 -17.53 -30.55 -5.46
N ALA A 387 -17.45 -29.26 -5.82
CA ALA A 387 -17.18 -28.83 -7.20
C ALA A 387 -15.81 -29.33 -7.71
N ARG A 388 -14.80 -29.40 -6.83
CA ARG A 388 -13.49 -29.97 -7.16
C ARG A 388 -13.58 -31.46 -7.48
N PHE A 389 -14.34 -32.22 -6.69
CA PHE A 389 -14.61 -33.63 -6.97
C PHE A 389 -15.26 -33.81 -8.34
N LEU A 390 -16.27 -33.01 -8.68
CA LEU A 390 -16.95 -33.08 -9.98
C LEU A 390 -16.03 -32.70 -11.15
N ALA A 391 -15.09 -31.78 -10.94
CA ALA A 391 -14.08 -31.41 -11.93
C ALA A 391 -13.10 -32.57 -12.18
N ASP A 392 -12.66 -33.26 -11.12
CA ASP A 392 -11.76 -34.40 -11.17
C ASP A 392 -12.44 -35.70 -11.66
N GLN A 393 -13.74 -35.84 -11.43
CA GLN A 393 -14.53 -37.05 -11.70
C GLN A 393 -15.73 -36.72 -12.60
N PRO A 394 -15.51 -36.42 -13.89
CA PRO A 394 -16.53 -35.88 -14.79
C PRO A 394 -17.68 -36.86 -15.10
N GLN A 395 -17.59 -38.12 -14.68
CA GLN A 395 -18.67 -39.10 -14.75
C GLN A 395 -19.74 -38.92 -13.67
N HIS A 396 -19.46 -38.18 -12.58
CA HIS A 396 -20.44 -37.90 -11.53
C HIS A 396 -21.31 -36.69 -11.86
N THR A 397 -22.60 -36.80 -11.58
CA THR A 397 -23.59 -35.75 -11.85
C THR A 397 -23.56 -34.69 -10.74
N PRO A 398 -23.62 -33.39 -11.07
CA PRO A 398 -23.79 -32.36 -10.05
C PRO A 398 -25.13 -32.50 -9.31
N PRO A 399 -25.26 -31.97 -8.07
CA PRO A 399 -26.53 -31.93 -7.37
C PRO A 399 -27.63 -31.23 -8.20
N PRO A 400 -28.90 -31.65 -8.10
CA PRO A 400 -29.98 -31.16 -8.97
C PRO A 400 -30.21 -29.64 -8.95
N THR A 401 -29.78 -28.95 -7.90
CA THR A 401 -29.96 -27.50 -7.71
C THR A 401 -28.84 -26.66 -8.33
N TRP A 402 -27.79 -27.28 -8.86
CA TRP A 402 -26.67 -26.58 -9.47
C TRP A 402 -26.98 -26.26 -10.94
N VAL A 403 -26.85 -24.99 -11.33
CA VAL A 403 -27.13 -24.51 -12.70
C VAL A 403 -26.01 -24.88 -13.66
N ASP A 404 -24.77 -24.91 -13.18
CA ASP A 404 -23.58 -25.39 -13.85
C ASP A 404 -22.88 -26.46 -12.99
N ARG A 405 -21.75 -27.01 -13.45
CA ARG A 405 -20.94 -27.93 -12.62
C ARG A 405 -20.10 -27.19 -11.58
N ALA A 406 -20.21 -25.85 -11.53
CA ALA A 406 -19.59 -25.02 -10.52
C ALA A 406 -20.54 -24.88 -9.32
N SER A 407 -19.99 -24.63 -8.14
CA SER A 407 -20.79 -24.44 -6.93
C SER A 407 -21.81 -23.30 -7.10
N PRO A 408 -23.02 -23.36 -6.52
CA PRO A 408 -24.02 -22.31 -6.67
C PRO A 408 -23.50 -20.94 -6.22
N THR A 409 -23.75 -19.89 -7.01
CA THR A 409 -23.27 -18.53 -6.75
C THR A 409 -23.68 -18.04 -5.36
N GLY A 410 -22.70 -17.66 -4.54
CA GLY A 410 -22.92 -17.20 -3.16
C GLY A 410 -23.01 -18.30 -2.09
N TYR A 411 -22.96 -19.58 -2.48
CA TYR A 411 -23.08 -20.74 -1.58
C TYR A 411 -21.81 -21.60 -1.52
N ALA A 412 -20.67 -21.06 -1.96
CA ALA A 412 -19.42 -21.81 -2.07
C ALA A 412 -19.00 -22.46 -0.73
N ASP A 413 -19.14 -21.72 0.38
CA ASP A 413 -18.78 -22.17 1.73
C ASP A 413 -19.96 -22.79 2.51
N HIS A 414 -21.11 -23.02 1.85
CA HIS A 414 -22.25 -23.74 2.43
C HIS A 414 -22.05 -25.25 2.26
N PRO A 415 -22.66 -26.09 3.12
CA PRO A 415 -22.64 -27.53 2.94
C PRO A 415 -23.24 -27.92 1.58
N VAL A 416 -22.62 -28.89 0.92
CA VAL A 416 -23.22 -29.51 -0.27
C VAL A 416 -24.48 -30.26 0.14
N VAL A 417 -25.55 -30.07 -0.62
CA VAL A 417 -26.85 -30.70 -0.40
C VAL A 417 -27.41 -31.27 -1.69
N GLY A 418 -28.42 -32.14 -1.59
CA GLY A 418 -29.00 -32.79 -2.77
C GLY A 418 -28.10 -33.90 -3.33
N VAL A 419 -27.28 -34.52 -2.46
CA VAL A 419 -26.38 -35.63 -2.80
C VAL A 419 -26.93 -36.94 -2.25
N SER A 420 -26.77 -38.02 -3.02
CA SER A 420 -27.16 -39.36 -2.59
C SER A 420 -26.12 -39.93 -1.61
N TRP A 421 -26.45 -41.04 -0.95
CA TRP A 421 -25.47 -41.74 -0.12
C TRP A 421 -24.31 -42.29 -0.97
N ASP A 422 -24.61 -42.80 -2.17
CA ASP A 422 -23.59 -43.30 -3.10
C ASP A 422 -22.66 -42.18 -3.58
N ASP A 423 -23.19 -40.98 -3.81
CA ASP A 423 -22.38 -39.79 -4.12
C ASP A 423 -21.44 -39.43 -2.96
N ALA A 424 -21.96 -39.47 -1.72
CA ALA A 424 -21.18 -39.20 -0.52
C ALA A 424 -20.07 -40.23 -0.31
N VAL A 425 -20.34 -41.52 -0.60
CA VAL A 425 -19.34 -42.60 -0.58
C VAL A 425 -18.30 -42.43 -1.69
N ALA A 426 -18.71 -42.09 -2.91
CA ALA A 426 -17.80 -41.85 -4.02
C ALA A 426 -16.86 -40.68 -3.73
N TYR A 427 -17.40 -39.58 -3.19
CA TYR A 427 -16.60 -38.44 -2.73
C TYR A 427 -15.65 -38.84 -1.59
N ALA A 428 -16.14 -39.61 -0.62
CA ALA A 428 -15.32 -40.13 0.47
C ALA A 428 -14.10 -40.90 -0.06
N ALA A 429 -14.33 -41.84 -0.98
CA ALA A 429 -13.30 -42.64 -1.60
C ALA A 429 -12.31 -41.78 -2.41
N TRP A 430 -12.80 -40.85 -3.23
CA TRP A 430 -11.96 -39.92 -4.01
C TRP A 430 -11.04 -39.07 -3.10
N SER A 431 -11.56 -38.65 -1.95
CA SER A 431 -10.82 -37.86 -0.97
C SER A 431 -9.94 -38.69 -0.02
N GLY A 432 -9.90 -40.02 -0.18
CA GLY A 432 -9.10 -40.93 0.65
C GLY A 432 -9.64 -41.10 2.08
N LYS A 433 -10.93 -40.86 2.30
CA LYS A 433 -11.61 -40.90 3.61
C LYS A 433 -12.82 -41.85 3.56
N ARG A 434 -13.64 -41.85 4.60
CA ARG A 434 -14.91 -42.60 4.67
C ARG A 434 -16.00 -41.79 5.38
N LEU A 435 -17.26 -42.20 5.22
CA LEU A 435 -18.34 -41.70 6.06
C LEU A 435 -18.13 -42.16 7.52
N PRO A 436 -18.51 -41.34 8.51
CA PRO A 436 -18.51 -41.75 9.91
C PRO A 436 -19.61 -42.78 10.18
N SER A 437 -19.34 -43.67 11.12
CA SER A 437 -20.40 -44.48 11.72
C SER A 437 -21.26 -43.65 12.66
N ALA A 438 -22.46 -44.13 12.99
CA ALA A 438 -23.36 -43.49 13.93
C ALA A 438 -22.71 -43.32 15.32
N ALA A 439 -21.93 -44.31 15.77
CA ALA A 439 -21.19 -44.25 17.02
C ALA A 439 -20.06 -43.20 16.99
N GLU A 440 -19.31 -43.13 15.88
CA GLU A 440 -18.26 -42.13 15.69
C GLU A 440 -18.83 -40.72 15.61
N TRP A 441 -19.90 -40.54 14.84
CA TRP A 441 -20.58 -39.26 14.72
C TRP A 441 -21.11 -38.78 16.08
N GLN A 442 -21.75 -39.66 16.85
CA GLN A 442 -22.27 -39.35 18.18
C GLN A 442 -21.14 -38.98 19.15
N ARG A 443 -20.01 -39.71 19.10
CA ARG A 443 -18.84 -39.40 19.93
C ARG A 443 -18.24 -38.04 19.54
N ALA A 444 -18.15 -37.74 18.26
CA ALA A 444 -17.70 -36.44 17.76
C ALA A 444 -18.63 -35.28 18.19
N ALA A 445 -19.94 -35.53 18.31
CA ALA A 445 -20.93 -34.55 18.72
C ALA A 445 -20.88 -34.22 20.23
N GLY A 446 -20.26 -35.07 21.05
CA GLY A 446 -20.17 -34.89 22.50
C GLY A 446 -20.45 -36.15 23.33
N GLY A 447 -20.79 -37.27 22.68
CA GLY A 447 -21.07 -38.54 23.34
C GLY A 447 -22.44 -38.60 24.02
N PRO A 448 -22.76 -39.73 24.68
CA PRO A 448 -24.03 -39.90 25.39
C PRO A 448 -24.11 -38.96 26.61
N GLY A 449 -25.33 -38.52 26.94
CA GLY A 449 -25.59 -37.69 28.13
C GLY A 449 -25.57 -36.19 27.90
N ARG A 450 -25.54 -35.74 26.64
CA ARG A 450 -25.82 -34.35 26.24
C ARG A 450 -26.92 -34.35 25.21
N ARG A 451 -27.88 -33.44 25.33
CA ARG A 451 -28.94 -33.29 24.33
C ARG A 451 -28.43 -32.65 23.03
N TYR A 452 -27.59 -31.63 23.13
CA TYR A 452 -26.97 -30.88 22.03
C TYR A 452 -25.44 -30.81 22.22
N PRO A 453 -24.65 -30.49 21.17
CA PRO A 453 -23.19 -30.46 21.26
C PRO A 453 -22.66 -29.58 22.40
N TRP A 454 -23.34 -28.46 22.67
CA TRP A 454 -22.97 -27.51 23.73
C TRP A 454 -23.59 -27.79 25.10
N GLY A 455 -24.56 -28.70 25.24
CA GLY A 455 -25.25 -28.99 26.51
C GLY A 455 -26.70 -29.42 26.34
N ASP A 456 -27.49 -29.36 27.40
CA ASP A 456 -28.86 -29.90 27.41
C ASP A 456 -29.94 -28.89 27.01
N GLU A 457 -29.65 -27.60 27.15
CA GLU A 457 -30.58 -26.52 26.78
C GLU A 457 -30.42 -26.14 25.30
N PHE A 458 -31.54 -26.09 24.60
CA PHE A 458 -31.58 -25.64 23.21
C PHE A 458 -31.33 -24.13 23.13
N ASP A 459 -30.49 -23.71 22.18
CA ASP A 459 -30.18 -22.31 21.90
C ASP A 459 -30.21 -22.08 20.36
N PRO A 460 -31.17 -21.29 19.84
CA PRO A 460 -31.26 -21.01 18.40
C PRO A 460 -30.10 -20.15 17.89
N GLY A 461 -29.30 -19.55 18.77
CA GLY A 461 -28.09 -18.81 18.42
C GLY A 461 -26.84 -19.69 18.23
N ARG A 462 -26.97 -21.03 18.36
CA ARG A 462 -25.85 -21.98 18.28
C ARG A 462 -25.94 -23.00 17.15
N CYS A 463 -27.04 -23.01 16.41
CA CYS A 463 -27.22 -23.88 15.27
C CYS A 463 -28.24 -23.32 14.28
N ASN A 464 -28.24 -23.87 13.07
CA ASN A 464 -29.24 -23.56 12.06
C ASN A 464 -30.35 -24.63 12.07
N THR A 465 -31.39 -24.43 12.87
CA THR A 465 -32.65 -25.20 12.81
C THR A 465 -33.81 -24.28 12.42
N ARG A 466 -35.02 -24.80 12.32
CA ARG A 466 -36.21 -23.99 11.98
C ARG A 466 -36.39 -22.79 12.90
N GLU A 467 -36.04 -22.95 14.18
CA GLU A 467 -36.12 -21.92 15.21
C GLU A 467 -35.15 -20.75 14.98
N ALA A 468 -34.06 -20.94 14.21
CA ALA A 468 -33.13 -19.87 13.85
C ALA A 468 -33.70 -18.92 12.77
N GLY A 469 -34.75 -19.33 12.05
CA GLY A 469 -35.47 -18.47 11.10
C GLY A 469 -34.74 -18.13 9.80
N ILE A 470 -33.61 -18.79 9.48
CA ILE A 470 -32.79 -18.50 8.29
C ILE A 470 -33.48 -18.94 6.99
N GLY A 471 -34.16 -20.09 7.00
CA GLY A 471 -34.88 -20.61 5.83
C GLY A 471 -34.00 -21.15 4.69
N SER A 472 -32.70 -21.34 4.94
CA SER A 472 -31.74 -21.99 4.02
C SER A 472 -30.53 -22.51 4.81
N THR A 473 -29.58 -23.17 4.14
CA THR A 473 -28.28 -23.50 4.74
C THR A 473 -27.50 -22.24 5.08
N THR A 474 -26.59 -22.35 6.04
CA THR A 474 -25.60 -21.32 6.37
C THR A 474 -24.20 -21.79 5.98
N SER A 475 -23.27 -20.85 5.81
CA SER A 475 -21.86 -21.19 5.66
C SER A 475 -21.37 -22.04 6.83
N VAL A 476 -20.54 -23.04 6.56
CA VAL A 476 -20.06 -23.95 7.59
C VAL A 476 -19.32 -23.19 8.70
N GLY A 477 -19.58 -23.54 9.96
CA GLY A 477 -18.99 -22.89 11.12
C GLY A 477 -19.57 -21.51 11.47
N ALA A 478 -20.70 -21.10 10.88
CA ALA A 478 -21.34 -19.81 11.19
C ALA A 478 -21.67 -19.62 12.69
N TYR A 479 -21.79 -20.72 13.44
CA TYR A 479 -22.11 -20.73 14.86
C TYR A 479 -20.91 -21.06 15.75
N SER A 480 -19.72 -21.24 15.17
CA SER A 480 -18.49 -21.51 15.93
C SER A 480 -17.99 -20.26 16.67
N PRO A 481 -17.38 -20.43 17.87
CA PRO A 481 -17.21 -21.68 18.60
C PRO A 481 -18.40 -22.04 19.50
N ALA A 482 -19.42 -21.17 19.62
CA ALA A 482 -20.49 -21.33 20.60
C ALA A 482 -21.37 -22.57 20.37
N GLY A 483 -21.50 -23.00 19.11
CA GLY A 483 -22.22 -24.20 18.69
C GLY A 483 -21.37 -25.44 18.48
N ASP A 484 -20.05 -25.36 18.71
CA ASP A 484 -19.16 -26.50 18.52
C ASP A 484 -19.39 -27.59 19.57
N SER A 485 -19.08 -28.84 19.20
CA SER A 485 -18.98 -29.93 20.17
C SER A 485 -17.84 -29.71 21.16
N PRO A 486 -17.77 -30.47 22.28
CA PRO A 486 -16.67 -30.38 23.23
C PRO A 486 -15.29 -30.70 22.62
N HIS A 487 -15.29 -31.39 21.48
CA HIS A 487 -14.08 -31.71 20.71
C HIS A 487 -13.73 -30.62 19.69
N GLY A 488 -14.59 -29.61 19.50
CA GLY A 488 -14.41 -28.56 18.51
C GLY A 488 -14.92 -28.95 17.13
N VAL A 489 -15.88 -29.87 17.02
CA VAL A 489 -16.53 -30.22 15.75
C VAL A 489 -17.75 -29.30 15.57
N ALA A 490 -17.77 -28.55 14.47
CA ALA A 490 -18.81 -27.57 14.19
C ALA A 490 -20.00 -28.19 13.44
N ASP A 491 -21.14 -27.51 13.52
CA ASP A 491 -22.38 -27.86 12.80
C ASP A 491 -22.87 -29.30 13.03
N MET A 492 -22.57 -29.88 14.21
CA MET A 492 -23.08 -31.20 14.59
C MET A 492 -24.59 -31.17 14.89
N ALA A 493 -25.16 -29.99 15.12
CA ALA A 493 -26.60 -29.78 15.26
C ALA A 493 -27.07 -28.75 14.22
N GLY A 494 -28.12 -29.07 13.48
CA GLY A 494 -28.71 -28.24 12.44
C GLY A 494 -27.89 -28.18 11.14
N ASN A 495 -28.16 -27.13 10.35
CA ASN A 495 -27.68 -26.89 9.00
C ASN A 495 -28.13 -27.99 8.01
N VAL A 496 -27.54 -29.17 8.02
CA VAL A 496 -27.88 -30.29 7.12
C VAL A 496 -27.86 -31.63 7.85
N TRP A 497 -28.74 -32.52 7.42
CA TRP A 497 -28.66 -33.93 7.81
C TRP A 497 -27.40 -34.52 7.17
N GLU A 498 -26.69 -35.37 7.90
CA GLU A 498 -25.44 -35.96 7.42
C GLU A 498 -25.58 -37.47 7.21
N TRP A 499 -25.23 -37.93 6.01
CA TRP A 499 -25.13 -39.36 5.70
C TRP A 499 -24.09 -40.08 6.57
N LEU A 500 -24.45 -41.27 7.07
CA LEU A 500 -23.58 -42.15 7.84
C LEU A 500 -23.33 -43.48 7.11
N SER A 501 -22.32 -44.23 7.54
CA SER A 501 -22.02 -45.56 6.95
C SER A 501 -23.05 -46.64 7.32
N ASP A 502 -23.75 -46.48 8.45
CA ASP A 502 -24.58 -47.53 9.04
C ASP A 502 -25.94 -47.71 8.33
N PRO A 503 -26.42 -48.96 8.20
CA PRO A 503 -27.78 -49.23 7.77
C PRO A 503 -28.80 -48.85 8.86
N ALA A 504 -29.99 -48.44 8.43
CA ALA A 504 -31.10 -48.19 9.34
C ALA A 504 -31.88 -49.48 9.62
N GLY A 505 -31.33 -50.34 10.50
CA GLY A 505 -31.96 -51.60 10.92
C GLY A 505 -31.31 -52.85 10.33
N ALA A 506 -32.05 -53.95 10.28
CA ALA A 506 -31.52 -55.28 9.92
C ALA A 506 -31.29 -55.49 8.41
N ASN A 507 -31.87 -54.63 7.56
CA ASN A 507 -31.71 -54.69 6.11
C ASN A 507 -31.02 -53.43 5.59
N ASP A 508 -30.18 -53.60 4.57
CA ASP A 508 -29.35 -52.53 3.99
C ASP A 508 -30.10 -51.58 3.03
N ASP A 509 -31.44 -51.62 3.00
CA ASP A 509 -32.26 -50.82 2.09
C ASP A 509 -32.29 -49.32 2.47
N TYR A 510 -31.89 -48.98 3.70
CA TYR A 510 -31.93 -47.63 4.24
C TYR A 510 -30.62 -47.29 4.94
N ARG A 511 -30.24 -46.00 4.91
CA ARG A 511 -29.05 -45.46 5.59
C ARG A 511 -29.47 -44.45 6.65
N LEU A 512 -28.77 -44.46 7.78
CA LEU A 512 -28.98 -43.52 8.87
C LEU A 512 -28.45 -42.13 8.52
N LEU A 513 -29.14 -41.11 9.01
CA LEU A 513 -28.67 -39.73 9.01
C LEU A 513 -28.75 -39.14 10.42
N ARG A 514 -27.86 -38.18 10.72
CA ARG A 514 -27.86 -37.44 11.99
C ARG A 514 -27.69 -35.94 11.80
N GLY A 515 -27.87 -35.20 12.90
CA GLY A 515 -27.59 -33.76 12.99
C GLY A 515 -28.81 -32.84 12.86
N GLY A 516 -29.91 -33.27 12.23
CA GLY A 516 -31.01 -32.37 11.90
C GLY A 516 -30.66 -31.42 10.74
N ALA A 517 -31.55 -30.53 10.34
CA ALA A 517 -31.27 -29.55 9.29
C ALA A 517 -32.09 -28.27 9.45
N TRP A 518 -31.72 -27.23 8.69
CA TRP A 518 -32.25 -25.85 8.79
C TRP A 518 -33.78 -25.71 8.75
N ARG A 519 -34.51 -26.65 8.14
CA ARG A 519 -35.99 -26.63 8.07
C ARG A 519 -36.70 -27.46 9.14
N TYR A 520 -35.96 -28.23 9.94
CA TYR A 520 -36.51 -29.11 10.97
C TYR A 520 -36.42 -28.46 12.35
N SER A 521 -37.31 -28.86 13.26
CA SER A 521 -37.27 -28.35 14.63
C SER A 521 -36.05 -28.84 15.41
N ALA A 522 -35.70 -28.11 16.45
CA ALA A 522 -34.62 -28.40 17.40
C ALA A 522 -34.59 -29.86 17.89
N SER A 523 -35.75 -30.51 18.04
CA SER A 523 -35.85 -31.91 18.48
C SER A 523 -35.20 -32.92 17.54
N PHE A 524 -35.03 -32.57 16.26
CA PHE A 524 -34.35 -33.41 15.26
C PHE A 524 -32.83 -33.23 15.27
N ALA A 525 -32.33 -32.17 15.90
CA ALA A 525 -30.91 -31.85 16.00
C ALA A 525 -30.27 -32.37 17.31
N GLU A 526 -31.02 -33.15 18.08
CA GLU A 526 -30.52 -33.79 19.29
C GLU A 526 -29.49 -34.87 18.93
N ILE A 527 -28.40 -34.97 19.71
CA ILE A 527 -27.28 -35.88 19.44
C ILE A 527 -27.76 -37.33 19.26
N ASP A 528 -28.71 -37.77 20.09
CA ASP A 528 -29.20 -39.15 20.16
C ASP A 528 -30.36 -39.44 19.19
N TYR A 529 -30.81 -38.47 18.40
CA TYR A 529 -31.91 -38.68 17.46
C TYR A 529 -31.49 -39.60 16.30
N THR A 530 -32.22 -40.70 16.11
CA THR A 530 -31.98 -41.71 15.05
C THR A 530 -33.18 -41.96 14.14
N GLY A 531 -34.27 -41.21 14.32
CA GLY A 531 -35.53 -41.43 13.60
C GLY A 531 -35.53 -41.02 12.12
N PHE A 532 -34.41 -40.53 11.58
CA PHE A 532 -34.30 -40.11 10.18
C PHE A 532 -33.39 -41.05 9.39
N TYR A 533 -33.98 -41.73 8.41
CA TYR A 533 -33.28 -42.61 7.49
C TYR A 533 -33.90 -42.48 6.08
N ARG A 534 -33.09 -42.72 5.06
CA ARG A 534 -33.50 -42.60 3.66
C ARG A 534 -32.89 -43.73 2.84
N ARG A 535 -33.49 -44.02 1.69
CA ARG A 535 -32.88 -44.93 0.72
C ARG A 535 -31.62 -44.27 0.15
N PRO A 536 -30.56 -45.04 -0.16
CA PRO A 536 -29.28 -44.48 -0.54
C PRO A 536 -29.35 -43.61 -1.81
N GLU A 537 -30.30 -43.85 -2.71
CA GLU A 537 -30.45 -43.13 -3.98
C GLU A 537 -31.19 -41.77 -3.83
N GLN A 538 -31.77 -41.48 -2.66
CA GLN A 538 -32.56 -40.26 -2.47
C GLN A 538 -31.67 -39.02 -2.31
N GLN A 539 -31.95 -37.99 -3.10
CA GLN A 539 -31.29 -36.68 -3.02
C GLN A 539 -32.25 -35.65 -2.43
N LEU A 540 -31.87 -35.02 -1.32
CA LEU A 540 -32.70 -34.04 -0.62
C LEU A 540 -31.91 -32.75 -0.34
N GLU A 541 -32.55 -31.60 -0.52
CA GLU A 541 -31.97 -30.24 -0.32
C GLU A 541 -31.52 -29.95 1.12
N SER A 542 -31.87 -30.81 2.08
CA SER A 542 -31.51 -30.68 3.49
C SER A 542 -30.54 -31.78 3.94
N VAL A 543 -29.95 -32.52 3.00
CA VAL A 543 -29.08 -33.68 3.26
C VAL A 543 -27.74 -33.46 2.57
N GLY A 544 -26.68 -33.47 3.37
CA GLY A 544 -25.27 -33.47 2.97
C GLY A 544 -24.51 -34.57 3.69
N PHE A 545 -23.22 -34.35 3.95
CA PHE A 545 -22.38 -35.31 4.66
C PHE A 545 -21.09 -34.67 5.18
N ARG A 546 -20.45 -35.35 6.13
CA ARG A 546 -19.06 -35.12 6.54
C ARG A 546 -18.29 -36.43 6.49
N LEU A 547 -16.99 -36.36 6.68
CA LEU A 547 -16.13 -37.51 6.55
C LEU A 547 -15.21 -37.67 7.76
N CYS A 548 -14.67 -38.87 7.86
CA CYS A 548 -13.70 -39.25 8.88
C CYS A 548 -12.68 -40.24 8.30
N PHE A 549 -11.65 -40.54 9.07
CA PHE A 549 -10.72 -41.61 8.77
C PHE A 549 -10.11 -42.17 10.05
N SER A 550 -9.74 -43.43 9.99
CA SER A 550 -9.09 -44.14 11.09
C SER A 550 -7.61 -43.78 11.12
N LEU A 551 -7.06 -43.56 12.32
CA LEU A 551 -5.63 -43.34 12.50
C LEU A 551 -4.93 -44.71 12.55
N ASN A 552 -4.26 -45.10 11.47
CA ASN A 552 -3.33 -46.22 11.53
C ASN A 552 -2.03 -45.76 12.19
N GLU A 553 -1.52 -46.51 13.17
CA GLU A 553 -0.31 -46.16 13.95
C GLU A 553 0.97 -46.02 13.09
N GLU A 554 0.95 -46.45 11.83
CA GLU A 554 2.13 -46.53 10.95
C GLU A 554 2.41 -45.31 10.05
N LYS A 555 1.55 -44.29 10.01
CA LYS A 555 1.81 -43.08 9.19
C LYS A 555 1.73 -41.82 10.03
N ARG A 556 2.83 -41.54 10.71
CA ARG A 556 3.11 -40.27 11.38
C ARG A 556 3.96 -39.37 10.51
#